data_AF-A0A843SHZ6-F1
#
_entry.id   AF-A0A843SHZ6-F1
#
_cell.length_a   1.000
_cell.length_b   1.000
_cell.length_c   1.000
_cell.angle_alpha   90.00
_cell.angle_beta   90.00
_cell.angle_gamma   90.00
#
_symmetry.space_group_name_H-M   'P 1'
#
loop_
_entity.id
_entity.type
_entity.pdbx_description
1 polymer ?
#
loop_
_entity_poly.entity_id
_entity_poly.type
_entity_poly.pdbx_seq_one_letter_code
_entity_poly.pdbx_strand_id
1 'polypeptide(L)'
;MERLFAEFELLYGSRLADLWRGTDVRGVKENWRSKLAGMSMGEVRRGVAACLARPWPPTLPEFLQLCRPPTDAESMFAEAQCQVSRRAFGDDHWPCKALYWAAVEFTFADLRALAWPNARARWTRILTAKLAHEHELADVPRPVPALPAPGQALTDVHTARMRLQEIKALLKNNPTNASNT
;
A
#
# COMPACT_ATOMS: atom_id res chain seq x y z
N MET A 1 -16.66 22.23 -10.67
CA MET A 1 -17.86 22.39 -9.83
C MET A 1 -19.14 22.25 -10.62
N GLU A 2 -19.39 23.04 -11.66
CA GLU A 2 -20.65 22.93 -12.43
C GLU A 2 -20.92 21.51 -12.93
N ARG A 3 -19.90 20.83 -13.49
CA ARG A 3 -20.04 19.42 -13.93
C ARG A 3 -20.46 18.46 -12.81
N LEU A 4 -19.90 18.62 -11.61
CA LEU A 4 -20.21 17.77 -10.45
C LEU A 4 -21.65 17.98 -9.98
N PHE A 5 -22.10 19.25 -9.91
CA PHE A 5 -23.47 19.56 -9.51
C PHE A 5 -24.49 19.13 -10.57
N ALA A 6 -24.17 19.28 -11.86
CA ALA A 6 -25.00 18.74 -12.93
C ALA A 6 -25.15 17.22 -12.83
N GLU A 7 -24.07 16.51 -12.48
CA GLU A 7 -24.11 15.07 -12.26
C GLU A 7 -24.99 14.69 -11.06
N PHE A 8 -24.94 15.44 -9.96
CA PHE A 8 -25.86 15.24 -8.83
C PHE A 8 -27.31 15.55 -9.18
N GLU A 9 -27.58 16.56 -10.01
CA GLU A 9 -28.94 16.85 -10.49
C GLU A 9 -29.49 15.68 -11.31
N LEU A 10 -28.66 15.06 -12.16
CA LEU A 10 -29.03 13.86 -12.92
C LEU A 10 -29.27 12.63 -12.03
N LEU A 11 -28.46 12.45 -10.98
CA LEU A 11 -28.56 11.30 -10.07
C LEU A 11 -29.76 11.39 -9.12
N TYR A 12 -30.07 12.59 -8.62
CA TYR A 12 -30.98 12.77 -7.49
C TYR A 12 -32.25 13.57 -7.82
N GLY A 13 -32.29 14.23 -8.98
CA GLY A 13 -33.41 15.05 -9.42
C GLY A 13 -33.77 16.14 -8.41
N SER A 14 -35.07 16.30 -8.13
CA SER A 14 -35.59 17.34 -7.23
C SER A 14 -35.01 17.27 -5.82
N ARG A 15 -34.55 16.09 -5.36
CA ARG A 15 -33.99 15.91 -4.01
C ARG A 15 -32.75 16.77 -3.78
N LEU A 16 -31.96 17.05 -4.82
CA LEU A 16 -30.80 17.93 -4.68
C LEU A 16 -31.24 19.39 -4.45
N ALA A 17 -32.27 19.84 -5.16
CA ALA A 17 -32.84 21.17 -4.96
C ALA A 17 -33.49 21.29 -3.58
N ASP A 18 -34.13 20.22 -3.10
CA ASP A 18 -34.71 20.16 -1.76
C ASP A 18 -33.65 20.28 -0.66
N LEU A 19 -32.51 19.60 -0.82
CA LEU A 19 -31.41 19.63 0.15
C LEU A 19 -30.88 21.05 0.41
N TRP A 20 -30.84 21.89 -0.64
CA TRP A 20 -30.29 23.25 -0.58
C TRP A 20 -31.38 24.33 -0.62
N ARG A 21 -32.64 23.95 -0.43
CA ARG A 21 -33.76 24.88 -0.37
C ARG A 21 -33.53 25.92 0.72
N GLY A 22 -33.58 27.21 0.34
CA GLY A 22 -33.37 28.32 1.27
C GLY A 22 -31.90 28.64 1.59
N THR A 23 -30.93 28.04 0.88
CA THR A 23 -29.50 28.37 1.00
C THR A 23 -28.97 29.07 -0.24
N ASP A 24 -27.89 29.86 -0.10
CA ASP A 24 -27.18 30.44 -1.23
C ASP A 24 -26.37 29.36 -1.97
N VAL A 25 -26.93 28.85 -3.07
CA VAL A 25 -26.30 27.81 -3.90
C VAL A 25 -24.94 28.25 -4.45
N ARG A 26 -24.71 29.55 -4.68
CA ARG A 26 -23.41 30.04 -5.13
C ARG A 26 -22.36 29.86 -4.03
N GLY A 27 -22.67 30.28 -2.80
CA GLY A 27 -21.84 30.05 -1.62
C GLY A 27 -21.60 28.55 -1.35
N VAL A 28 -22.60 27.70 -1.54
CA VAL A 28 -22.44 26.24 -1.44
C VAL A 28 -21.40 25.74 -2.45
N LYS A 29 -21.55 26.10 -3.74
CA LYS A 29 -20.61 25.68 -4.79
C LYS A 29 -19.18 26.18 -4.53
N GLU A 30 -19.03 27.40 -4.00
CA GLU A 30 -17.72 27.95 -3.63
C GLU A 30 -17.09 27.19 -2.45
N ASN A 31 -17.86 26.91 -1.40
CA ASN A 31 -17.38 26.11 -0.28
C ASN A 31 -16.94 24.71 -0.73
N TRP A 32 -17.73 24.06 -1.58
CA TRP A 32 -17.33 22.77 -2.17
C TRP A 32 -16.06 22.89 -3.02
N ARG A 33 -15.93 23.94 -3.85
CA ARG A 33 -14.71 24.21 -4.65
C ARG A 33 -13.48 24.29 -3.74
N SER A 34 -13.58 25.10 -2.69
CA SER A 34 -12.50 25.31 -1.72
C SER A 34 -12.08 24.01 -1.04
N LYS A 35 -13.04 23.22 -0.55
CA LYS A 35 -12.75 21.96 0.18
C LYS A 35 -12.28 20.82 -0.71
N LEU A 36 -12.67 20.79 -1.98
CA LEU A 36 -12.22 19.78 -2.94
C LEU A 36 -10.90 20.14 -3.65
N ALA A 37 -10.39 21.36 -3.48
CA ALA A 37 -9.17 21.82 -4.17
C ALA A 37 -7.93 20.95 -3.88
N GLY A 38 -7.87 20.31 -2.70
CA GLY A 38 -6.79 19.40 -2.30
C GLY A 38 -7.03 17.92 -2.63
N MET A 39 -8.02 17.60 -3.46
CA MET A 39 -8.32 16.23 -3.86
C MET A 39 -7.88 15.93 -5.28
N SER A 40 -7.36 14.73 -5.48
CA SER A 40 -7.07 14.17 -6.79
C SER A 40 -8.38 13.90 -7.55
N MET A 41 -8.29 13.90 -8.88
CA MET A 41 -9.43 13.53 -9.74
C MET A 41 -9.95 12.11 -9.44
N GLY A 42 -9.05 11.18 -9.06
CA GLY A 42 -9.42 9.81 -8.69
C GLY A 42 -10.26 9.76 -7.41
N GLU A 43 -9.92 10.55 -6.39
CA GLU A 43 -10.70 10.67 -5.16
C GLU A 43 -12.12 11.17 -5.44
N VAL A 44 -12.26 12.24 -6.22
CA VAL A 44 -13.57 12.79 -6.57
C VAL A 44 -14.41 11.79 -7.36
N ARG A 45 -13.80 11.08 -8.33
CA ARG A 45 -14.50 10.03 -9.09
C ARG A 45 -14.99 8.88 -8.22
N ARG A 46 -14.21 8.45 -7.22
CA ARG A 46 -14.67 7.45 -6.24
C ARG A 46 -15.87 7.95 -5.46
N GLY A 47 -15.85 9.21 -5.02
CA GLY A 47 -16.98 9.83 -4.32
C GLY A 47 -18.26 9.83 -5.16
N VAL A 48 -18.15 10.20 -6.43
CA VAL A 48 -19.26 10.17 -7.39
C VAL A 48 -19.74 8.73 -7.63
N ALA A 49 -18.85 7.76 -7.81
CA ALA A 49 -19.24 6.36 -7.97
C ALA A 49 -20.00 5.82 -6.75
N ALA A 50 -19.57 6.19 -5.53
CA ALA A 50 -20.25 5.79 -4.30
C ALA A 50 -21.64 6.43 -4.13
N CYS A 51 -21.92 7.55 -4.81
CA CYS A 51 -23.24 8.18 -4.83
C CYS A 51 -24.31 7.29 -5.48
N LEU A 52 -23.94 6.41 -6.41
CA LEU A 52 -24.86 5.49 -7.11
C LEU A 52 -25.58 4.52 -6.16
N ALA A 53 -24.94 4.17 -5.04
CA ALA A 53 -25.53 3.28 -4.04
C ALA A 53 -26.39 4.02 -2.99
N ARG A 54 -26.51 5.35 -3.09
CA ARG A 54 -27.21 6.17 -2.09
C ARG A 54 -28.55 6.67 -2.63
N PRO A 55 -29.64 6.60 -1.85
CA PRO A 55 -30.93 7.15 -2.27
C PRO A 55 -31.03 8.68 -2.14
N TRP A 56 -30.15 9.31 -1.37
CA TRP A 56 -30.19 10.76 -1.09
C TRP A 56 -28.88 11.45 -1.48
N PRO A 57 -28.94 12.69 -1.98
CA PRO A 57 -27.75 13.47 -2.31
C PRO A 57 -26.89 13.68 -1.06
N PRO A 58 -25.55 13.54 -1.16
CA PRO A 58 -24.67 13.79 -0.03
C PRO A 58 -24.48 15.28 0.23
N THR A 59 -24.35 15.64 1.49
CA THR A 59 -23.78 16.94 1.91
C THR A 59 -22.26 16.99 1.64
N LEU A 60 -21.64 18.17 1.73
CA LEU A 60 -20.18 18.29 1.52
C LEU A 60 -19.38 17.36 2.45
N PRO A 61 -19.60 17.32 3.77
CA PRO A 61 -18.84 16.43 4.66
C PRO A 61 -19.01 14.95 4.31
N GLU A 62 -20.23 14.52 4.00
CA GLU A 62 -20.51 13.15 3.56
C GLU A 62 -19.79 12.84 2.25
N PHE A 63 -19.83 13.76 1.29
CA PHE A 63 -19.16 13.57 0.00
C PHE A 63 -17.63 13.47 0.17
N LEU A 64 -17.02 14.24 1.08
CA LEU A 64 -15.61 14.11 1.40
C LEU A 64 -15.27 12.71 1.95
N GLN A 65 -16.13 12.14 2.79
CA GLN A 65 -15.99 10.76 3.26
C GLN A 65 -16.17 9.74 2.14
N LEU A 66 -17.05 10.00 1.15
CA LEU A 66 -17.20 9.12 -0.01
C LEU A 66 -15.98 9.20 -0.95
N CYS A 67 -15.34 10.36 -1.07
CA CYS A 67 -14.13 10.54 -1.89
C CYS A 67 -12.92 9.81 -1.28
N ARG A 68 -12.86 9.82 0.05
CA ARG A 68 -11.84 9.17 0.87
C ARG A 68 -12.55 8.24 1.86
N PRO A 69 -13.15 7.14 1.36
CA PRO A 69 -13.77 6.18 2.26
C PRO A 69 -12.70 5.75 3.25
N PRO A 70 -13.05 5.60 4.54
CA PRO A 70 -12.12 4.99 5.47
C PRO A 70 -11.72 3.67 4.84
N THR A 71 -10.44 3.58 4.43
CA THR A 71 -9.85 2.31 4.07
C THR A 71 -10.20 1.37 5.21
N ASP A 72 -10.75 0.20 4.90
CA ASP A 72 -10.97 -0.81 5.92
C ASP A 72 -9.61 -1.30 6.39
N ALA A 73 -9.01 -0.47 7.25
CA ALA A 73 -7.64 -0.59 7.69
C ALA A 73 -7.49 -1.84 8.56
N GLU A 74 -8.57 -2.27 9.20
CA GLU A 74 -8.63 -3.53 9.94
C GLU A 74 -8.57 -4.72 8.98
N SER A 75 -9.41 -4.77 7.95
CA SER A 75 -9.34 -5.83 6.94
C SER A 75 -8.01 -5.84 6.19
N MET A 76 -7.47 -4.67 5.84
CA MET A 76 -6.15 -4.58 5.20
C MET A 76 -5.02 -4.99 6.17
N PHE A 77 -5.15 -4.73 7.47
CA PHE A 77 -4.20 -5.22 8.47
C PHE A 77 -4.25 -6.74 8.58
N ALA A 78 -5.45 -7.33 8.63
CA ALA A 78 -5.64 -8.78 8.62
C ALA A 78 -5.07 -9.42 7.34
N GLU A 79 -5.33 -8.81 6.18
CA GLU A 79 -4.78 -9.25 4.90
C GLU A 79 -3.24 -9.18 4.90
N ALA A 80 -2.66 -8.08 5.39
CA ALA A 80 -1.21 -7.95 5.51
C ALA A 80 -0.60 -9.04 6.42
N GLN A 81 -1.25 -9.40 7.52
CA GLN A 81 -0.80 -10.52 8.38
C GLN A 81 -0.82 -11.86 7.64
N CYS A 82 -1.89 -12.13 6.88
CA CYS A 82 -2.00 -13.31 6.03
C CYS A 82 -0.86 -13.35 5.00
N GLN A 83 -0.59 -12.24 4.32
CA GLN A 83 0.46 -12.17 3.30
C GLN A 83 1.87 -12.30 3.89
N VAL A 84 2.14 -11.70 5.05
CA VAL A 84 3.41 -11.86 5.77
C VAL A 84 3.64 -13.32 6.20
N SER A 85 2.58 -14.06 6.52
CA SER A 85 2.66 -15.49 6.82
C SER A 85 2.93 -16.32 5.56
N ARG A 86 2.23 -16.05 4.46
CA ARG A 86 2.41 -16.73 3.16
C ARG A 86 3.79 -16.47 2.54
N ARG A 87 4.33 -15.27 2.74
CA ARG A 87 5.63 -14.86 2.20
C ARG A 87 6.78 -15.74 2.68
N ALA A 88 6.68 -16.32 3.87
CA ALA A 88 7.68 -17.28 4.38
C ALA A 88 7.80 -18.54 3.50
N PHE A 89 6.75 -18.88 2.76
CA PHE A 89 6.68 -20.01 1.85
C PHE A 89 6.88 -19.62 0.38
N GLY A 90 6.97 -18.31 0.07
CA GLY A 90 7.07 -17.81 -1.29
C GLY A 90 5.73 -17.64 -2.03
N ASP A 91 4.60 -17.82 -1.33
CA ASP A 91 3.25 -17.85 -1.91
C ASP A 91 2.41 -16.59 -1.59
N ASP A 92 3.06 -15.44 -1.36
CA ASP A 92 2.36 -14.19 -1.06
C ASP A 92 1.83 -13.50 -2.33
N HIS A 93 0.60 -12.99 -2.22
CA HIS A 93 -0.11 -12.25 -3.24
C HIS A 93 -0.65 -10.96 -2.65
N TRP A 94 0.10 -9.87 -2.80
CA TRP A 94 -0.30 -8.57 -2.28
C TRP A 94 -1.35 -7.91 -3.21
N PRO A 95 -2.53 -7.54 -2.69
CA PRO A 95 -3.60 -6.91 -3.49
C PRO A 95 -3.19 -5.60 -4.15
N CYS A 96 -2.29 -4.84 -3.52
CA CYS A 96 -1.71 -3.63 -4.07
C CYS A 96 -0.30 -3.38 -3.50
N LYS A 97 0.46 -2.50 -4.15
CA LYS A 97 1.83 -2.12 -3.73
C LYS A 97 1.79 -1.38 -2.40
N ALA A 98 0.78 -0.53 -2.19
CA ALA A 98 0.65 0.22 -0.95
C ALA A 98 0.52 -0.70 0.26
N LEU A 99 -0.21 -1.82 0.14
CA LEU A 99 -0.36 -2.76 1.25
C LEU A 99 0.98 -3.41 1.63
N TYR A 100 1.76 -3.83 0.62
CA TYR A 100 3.10 -4.37 0.85
C TYR A 100 4.02 -3.34 1.51
N TRP A 101 4.11 -2.14 0.95
CA TRP A 101 5.00 -1.11 1.50
C TRP A 101 4.54 -0.57 2.85
N ALA A 102 3.24 -0.61 3.14
CA ALA A 102 2.72 -0.34 4.47
C ALA A 102 3.15 -1.44 5.45
N ALA A 103 3.11 -2.71 5.05
CA ALA A 103 3.59 -3.83 5.85
C ALA A 103 5.11 -3.75 6.14
N VAL A 104 5.90 -3.31 5.16
CA VAL A 104 7.35 -3.07 5.34
C VAL A 104 7.58 -1.93 6.33
N GLU A 105 6.91 -0.78 6.16
CA GLU A 105 7.07 0.38 7.06
C GLU A 105 6.55 0.12 8.47
N PHE A 106 5.44 -0.63 8.61
CA PHE A 106 4.93 -1.07 9.91
C PHE A 106 5.80 -2.17 10.55
N THR A 107 6.65 -2.81 9.75
CA THR A 107 7.45 -4.00 10.03
C THR A 107 6.67 -5.32 10.07
N PHE A 108 7.25 -6.36 9.48
CA PHE A 108 6.69 -7.72 9.50
C PHE A 108 6.72 -8.35 10.90
N ALA A 109 7.61 -7.90 11.78
CA ALA A 109 7.67 -8.35 13.15
C ALA A 109 6.45 -7.84 13.94
N ASP A 110 6.19 -6.54 13.88
CA ASP A 110 5.05 -5.93 14.57
C ASP A 110 3.72 -6.42 13.99
N LEU A 111 3.64 -6.65 12.67
CA LEU A 111 2.45 -7.25 12.05
C LEU A 111 2.12 -8.62 12.66
N ARG A 112 3.11 -9.45 12.98
CA ARG A 112 2.88 -10.77 13.60
C ARG A 112 2.58 -10.67 15.09
N ALA A 113 3.04 -9.62 15.77
CA ALA A 113 2.97 -9.51 17.22
C ALA A 113 1.74 -8.74 17.73
N LEU A 114 1.28 -7.73 17.00
CA LEU A 114 0.24 -6.81 17.47
C LEU A 114 -1.15 -7.18 16.98
N ALA A 115 -2.12 -7.18 17.90
CA ALA A 115 -3.55 -7.21 17.54
C ALA A 115 -4.04 -5.83 17.07
N TRP A 116 -5.17 -5.84 16.34
CA TRP A 116 -5.74 -4.63 15.73
C TRP A 116 -5.88 -3.42 16.68
N PRO A 117 -6.41 -3.54 17.91
CA PRO A 117 -6.58 -2.37 18.79
C PRO A 117 -5.27 -1.62 19.06
N ASN A 118 -4.14 -2.34 19.13
CA ASN A 118 -2.82 -1.78 19.39
C ASN A 118 -2.13 -1.28 18.12
N ALA A 119 -2.50 -1.84 16.96
CA ALA A 119 -1.95 -1.46 15.65
C ALA A 119 -2.70 -0.29 15.00
N ARG A 120 -3.99 -0.09 15.32
CA ARG A 120 -4.95 0.72 14.56
C ARG A 120 -4.44 2.10 14.17
N ALA A 121 -4.03 2.91 15.14
CA ALA A 121 -3.65 4.30 14.86
C ALA A 121 -2.42 4.39 13.95
N ARG A 122 -1.37 3.60 14.26
CA ARG A 122 -0.13 3.59 13.49
C ARG A 122 -0.34 3.00 12.10
N TRP A 123 -1.04 1.87 12.01
CA TRP A 123 -1.33 1.20 10.75
C TRP A 123 -2.17 2.07 9.81
N THR A 124 -3.28 2.63 10.30
CA THR A 124 -4.18 3.45 9.48
C THR A 124 -3.45 4.64 8.87
N ARG A 125 -2.59 5.30 9.65
CA ARG A 125 -1.76 6.42 9.17
C ARG A 125 -0.82 5.99 8.05
N ILE A 126 -0.06 4.91 8.25
CA ILE A 126 0.91 4.39 7.26
C ILE A 126 0.18 3.96 5.98
N LEU A 127 -0.87 3.14 6.13
CA LEU A 127 -1.64 2.62 5.00
C LEU A 127 -2.25 3.74 4.16
N THR A 128 -2.85 4.75 4.81
CA THR A 128 -3.43 5.91 4.11
C THR A 128 -2.36 6.66 3.31
N ALA A 129 -1.18 6.87 3.89
CA ALA A 129 -0.08 7.53 3.20
C ALA A 129 0.42 6.71 1.99
N LYS A 130 0.57 5.39 2.14
CA LYS A 130 0.98 4.52 1.03
C LYS A 130 -0.07 4.47 -0.08
N LEU A 131 -1.35 4.40 0.26
CA LEU A 131 -2.44 4.41 -0.72
C LEU A 131 -2.50 5.72 -1.50
N ALA A 132 -2.25 6.86 -0.86
CA ALA A 132 -2.20 8.15 -1.54
C ALA A 132 -1.09 8.22 -2.61
N HIS A 133 0.04 7.54 -2.37
CA HIS A 133 1.21 7.52 -3.25
C HIS A 133 1.42 6.17 -3.96
N GLU A 134 0.36 5.34 -4.10
CA GLU A 134 0.43 3.99 -4.67
C GLU A 134 1.16 3.94 -6.03
N HIS A 135 0.90 4.95 -6.87
CA HIS A 135 1.46 5.07 -8.22
C HIS A 135 2.98 5.34 -8.25
N GLU A 136 3.54 5.89 -7.17
CA GLU A 136 4.97 6.19 -7.03
C GLU A 136 5.74 5.02 -6.42
N LEU A 137 5.03 4.03 -5.85
CA LEU A 137 5.65 2.91 -5.15
C LEU A 137 6.26 1.91 -6.14
N ALA A 138 7.46 1.44 -5.78
CA ALA A 138 8.14 0.35 -6.48
C ALA A 138 7.31 -0.94 -6.45
N ASP A 139 7.54 -1.82 -7.42
CA ASP A 139 6.86 -3.11 -7.47
C ASP A 139 7.25 -4.00 -6.28
N VAL A 140 6.32 -4.88 -5.89
CA VAL A 140 6.53 -5.79 -4.77
C VAL A 140 7.66 -6.76 -5.13
N PRO A 141 8.76 -6.78 -4.37
CA PRO A 141 9.87 -7.69 -4.65
C PRO A 141 9.46 -9.12 -4.38
N ARG A 142 9.91 -10.04 -5.25
CA ARG A 142 9.73 -11.48 -5.07
C ARG A 142 10.39 -11.93 -3.76
N PRO A 143 9.79 -12.87 -3.01
CA PRO A 143 10.41 -13.43 -1.81
C PRO A 143 11.76 -14.04 -2.17
N VAL A 144 12.83 -13.52 -1.55
CA VAL A 144 14.15 -14.12 -1.65
C VAL A 144 14.28 -15.07 -0.45
N PRO A 145 14.66 -16.34 -0.66
CA PRO A 145 14.92 -17.27 0.44
C PRO A 145 15.91 -16.63 1.43
N ALA A 146 15.61 -16.70 2.73
CA ALA A 146 16.52 -16.20 3.74
C ALA A 146 17.86 -16.93 3.63
N LEU A 147 18.96 -16.19 3.61
CA LEU A 147 20.28 -16.78 3.72
C LEU A 147 20.36 -17.53 5.07
N PRO A 148 21.02 -18.71 5.11
CA PRO A 148 21.16 -19.45 6.36
C PRO A 148 21.83 -18.58 7.41
N ALA A 149 21.44 -18.76 8.67
CA ALA A 149 21.97 -17.98 9.78
C ALA A 149 23.52 -18.07 9.80
N PRO A 150 24.23 -16.99 10.18
CA PRO A 150 25.67 -17.01 10.32
C PRO A 150 26.12 -18.17 11.22
N GLY A 151 26.98 -19.06 10.71
CA GLY A 151 27.46 -20.25 11.44
C GLY A 151 26.68 -21.56 11.19
N GLN A 152 25.50 -21.51 10.54
CA GLN A 152 24.73 -22.71 10.15
C GLN A 152 25.04 -23.19 8.72
N ALA A 153 25.83 -22.45 7.96
CA ALA A 153 26.46 -22.93 6.73
C ALA A 153 27.66 -23.84 7.06
N LEU A 154 27.43 -24.89 7.86
CA LEU A 154 28.47 -25.87 8.15
C LEU A 154 28.60 -26.78 6.93
N THR A 155 29.53 -26.41 6.05
CA THR A 155 29.93 -27.27 4.94
C THR A 155 30.55 -28.52 5.55
N ASP A 156 30.03 -29.70 5.22
CA ASP A 156 30.57 -30.98 5.70
C ASP A 156 32.10 -31.06 5.51
N VAL A 157 32.82 -31.68 6.45
CA VAL A 157 34.30 -31.68 6.49
C VAL A 157 34.89 -32.27 5.21
N HIS A 158 34.26 -33.28 4.62
CA HIS A 158 34.70 -33.88 3.36
C HIS A 158 34.53 -32.90 2.20
N THR A 159 33.38 -32.23 2.14
CA THR A 159 33.06 -31.23 1.11
C THR A 159 33.97 -30.00 1.22
N ALA A 160 34.23 -29.51 2.43
CA ALA A 160 35.15 -28.41 2.68
C ALA A 160 36.58 -28.76 2.24
N ARG A 161 37.04 -29.99 2.51
CA ARG A 161 38.36 -30.48 2.10
C ARG A 161 38.50 -30.57 0.58
N MET A 162 37.48 -31.05 -0.11
CA MET A 162 37.44 -31.11 -1.58
C MET A 162 37.52 -29.71 -2.19
N ARG A 163 36.74 -28.75 -1.69
CA ARG A 163 36.78 -27.35 -2.17
C ARG A 163 38.14 -26.68 -1.92
N LEU A 164 38.75 -26.93 -0.77
CA LEU A 164 40.10 -26.44 -0.47
C LEU A 164 41.17 -27.06 -1.39
N GLN A 165 41.01 -28.32 -1.78
CA GLN A 165 41.90 -28.96 -2.74
C GLN A 165 41.76 -28.39 -4.15
N GLU A 166 40.53 -28.13 -4.61
CA GLU A 166 40.27 -27.43 -5.88
C GLU A 166 40.94 -26.05 -5.89
N ILE A 167 40.73 -25.24 -4.84
CA ILE A 167 41.33 -23.91 -4.72
C ILE A 167 42.86 -24.00 -4.72
N LYS A 168 43.43 -24.97 -3.98
CA LYS A 168 44.87 -25.19 -3.93
C LYS A 168 45.45 -25.60 -5.29
N ALA A 169 44.72 -26.40 -6.06
CA ALA A 169 45.11 -26.79 -7.42
C ALA A 169 45.08 -25.59 -8.37
N LEU A 170 44.03 -24.76 -8.28
CA LEU A 170 43.92 -23.51 -9.06
C LEU A 170 45.07 -22.54 -8.75
N LEU A 171 45.44 -22.40 -7.47
CA LEU A 171 46.55 -21.54 -7.06
C LEU A 171 47.92 -22.08 -7.51
N LYS A 172 48.12 -23.40 -7.52
CA LYS A 172 49.34 -24.02 -8.06
C LYS A 172 49.45 -23.88 -9.57
N ASN A 173 48.32 -23.85 -10.27
CA ASN A 173 48.25 -23.79 -11.72
C ASN A 173 48.13 -22.35 -12.24
N ASN A 174 48.29 -21.32 -11.40
CA ASN A 174 48.31 -19.93 -11.83
C ASN A 174 49.75 -19.43 -12.00
N PRO A 175 50.32 -19.42 -13.23
CA PRO A 175 51.65 -18.89 -13.49
C PRO A 175 51.60 -17.36 -13.57
N THR A 176 51.46 -16.66 -12.45
CA THR A 176 51.72 -15.21 -12.37
C THR A 176 52.37 -14.85 -11.05
N ASN A 177 53.68 -15.09 -10.98
CA ASN A 177 54.65 -14.11 -10.47
C ASN A 177 56.06 -14.51 -10.92
N ALA A 178 56.31 -14.35 -12.22
CA ALA A 178 57.65 -14.29 -12.79
C ALA A 178 57.69 -13.07 -13.70
N SER A 179 58.05 -11.91 -13.15
CA SER A 179 58.67 -10.74 -13.81
C SER A 179 58.73 -9.58 -12.83
N ASN A 180 59.85 -9.46 -12.11
CA ASN A 180 60.39 -8.18 -11.65
C ASN A 180 61.84 -8.40 -11.18
N THR A 181 62.74 -8.52 -12.16
CA THR A 181 64.15 -8.11 -12.10
C THR A 181 64.62 -7.87 -13.53
#